data_AF-A0A537LJG7-F1
#
_entry.id   AF-A0A537LJG7-F1
#
_cell.length_a   1.000
_cell.length_b   1.000
_cell.length_c   1.000
_cell.angle_alpha   90.00
_cell.angle_beta   90.00
_cell.angle_gamma   90.00
#
_symmetry.space_group_name_H-M   'P 1'
#
loop_
_entity.id
_entity.type
_entity.pdbx_description
1 polymer ?
#
loop_
_entity_poly.entity_id
_entity_poly.type
_entity_poly.pdbx_seq_one_letter_code
_entity_poly.pdbx_strand_id
1 'polypeptide(L)'
;MGLHQGSDSPPCPKPFRPAKIEKIKASELYSPIFGNKLEGVTECADGRIVAIEIYGMEIIGKGYFVGKPIILYEVPLDRLKLFAVAGKPAIAQLPMPGFPGSLRLAVIERFPSVDQPGILVAIDDTFKSLEQAIELATRIMGVRP
;
A
#
# COMPACT_ATOMS: atom_id res chain seq x y z
N MET A 1 -9.60 -2.11 6.73
CA MET A 1 -9.29 -3.09 5.65
C MET A 1 -7.82 -2.86 5.31
N GLY A 2 -7.01 -3.93 5.15
CA GLY A 2 -5.54 -3.82 5.05
C GLY A 2 -5.01 -3.88 3.62
N LEU A 3 -3.72 -3.56 3.46
CA LEU A 3 -3.00 -3.37 2.19
C LEU A 3 -3.04 -4.57 1.22
N HIS A 4 -3.41 -5.74 1.69
CA HIS A 4 -3.32 -7.01 0.96
C HIS A 4 -4.66 -7.72 0.80
N GLN A 5 -5.79 -7.01 0.82
CA GLN A 5 -7.08 -7.69 0.64
C GLN A 5 -7.13 -8.42 -0.72
N GLY A 6 -6.92 -9.74 -0.64
CA GLY A 6 -6.92 -10.69 -1.76
C GLY A 6 -5.56 -11.29 -2.10
N SER A 7 -4.44 -10.59 -1.89
CA SER A 7 -3.10 -11.09 -2.22
C SER A 7 -2.48 -11.84 -1.04
N ASP A 8 -1.72 -12.89 -1.33
CA ASP A 8 -0.95 -13.58 -0.30
C ASP A 8 0.19 -12.68 0.21
N SER A 9 0.29 -12.51 1.52
CA SER A 9 1.45 -11.88 2.15
C SER A 9 2.56 -12.91 2.33
N PRO A 10 3.85 -12.50 2.24
CA PRO A 10 4.94 -13.43 2.54
C PRO A 10 4.82 -13.97 3.98
N PRO A 11 5.26 -15.21 4.25
CA PRO A 11 5.21 -15.78 5.59
C PRO A 11 5.90 -14.87 6.61
N CYS A 12 5.20 -14.57 7.72
CA CYS A 12 5.71 -13.78 8.82
C CYS A 12 5.68 -14.63 10.10
N PRO A 13 6.83 -15.22 10.52
CA PRO A 13 6.86 -16.12 11.67
C PRO A 13 6.49 -15.39 12.97
N LYS A 14 5.75 -16.08 13.84
CA LYS A 14 5.34 -15.61 15.17
C LYS A 14 6.43 -15.85 16.23
N PRO A 15 6.45 -15.11 17.35
CA PRO A 15 5.52 -14.03 17.73
C PRO A 15 5.86 -12.72 17.02
N PHE A 16 4.83 -11.92 16.74
CA PHE A 16 4.99 -10.55 16.27
C PHE A 16 5.45 -9.64 17.40
N ARG A 17 6.28 -8.65 17.08
CA ARG A 17 6.79 -7.67 18.04
C ARG A 17 6.64 -6.27 17.47
N PRO A 18 6.50 -5.23 18.30
CA PRO A 18 6.61 -3.85 17.82
C PRO A 18 7.98 -3.63 17.15
N ALA A 19 7.98 -3.11 15.93
CA ALA A 19 9.20 -2.83 15.20
C ALA A 19 9.89 -1.57 15.77
N LYS A 20 11.22 -1.59 15.87
CA LYS A 20 12.00 -0.39 16.25
C LYS A 20 12.04 0.62 15.09
N ILE A 21 12.00 1.91 15.40
CA ILE A 21 11.93 2.98 14.39
C ILE A 21 13.10 2.95 13.39
N GLU A 22 14.31 2.64 13.86
CA GLU A 22 15.51 2.53 13.02
C GLU A 22 15.36 1.41 11.99
N LYS A 23 14.72 0.31 12.40
CA LYS A 23 14.47 -0.85 11.56
C LYS A 23 13.36 -0.60 10.55
N ILE A 24 12.32 0.13 10.95
CA ILE A 24 11.27 0.58 10.03
C ILE A 24 11.90 1.45 8.96
N LYS A 25 12.69 2.46 9.34
CA LYS A 25 13.36 3.38 8.39
C LYS A 25 14.37 2.69 7.47
N ALA A 26 14.95 1.57 7.89
CA ALA A 26 15.86 0.77 7.08
C ALA A 26 15.15 -0.20 6.12
N SER A 27 13.83 -0.40 6.25
CA SER A 27 13.05 -1.27 5.36
C SER A 27 12.89 -0.66 3.98
N GLU A 28 12.93 -1.47 2.90
CA GLU A 28 12.58 -1.00 1.54
C GLU A 28 11.11 -0.58 1.40
N LEU A 29 10.26 -0.98 2.36
CA LEU A 29 8.89 -0.52 2.46
C LEU A 29 8.79 0.91 2.98
N TYR A 30 9.83 1.47 3.59
CA TYR A 30 9.75 2.82 4.16
C TYR A 30 9.72 3.89 3.09
N SER A 31 8.84 4.87 3.31
CA SER A 31 8.82 6.14 2.59
C SER A 31 8.81 7.28 3.60
N PRO A 32 9.56 8.39 3.36
CA PRO A 32 9.49 9.59 4.20
C PRO A 32 8.07 10.15 4.37
N ILE A 33 7.16 9.82 3.44
CA ILE A 33 5.75 10.23 3.46
C ILE A 33 4.99 9.69 4.67
N PHE A 34 5.39 8.54 5.21
CA PHE A 34 4.78 8.01 6.44
C PHE A 34 5.12 8.84 7.68
N GLY A 35 6.13 9.71 7.57
CA GLY A 35 6.55 10.61 8.64
C GLY A 35 7.04 9.87 9.88
N ASN A 36 6.87 10.50 11.04
CA ASN A 36 7.31 9.93 12.32
C ASN A 36 6.21 9.12 13.03
N LYS A 37 4.99 9.06 12.49
CA LYS A 37 3.85 8.33 13.06
C LYS A 37 3.86 6.87 12.62
N LEU A 38 4.97 6.18 12.85
CA LEU A 38 5.18 4.77 12.50
C LEU A 38 4.82 3.82 13.66
N GLU A 39 3.94 4.26 14.55
CA GLU A 39 3.45 3.44 15.66
C GLU A 39 2.56 2.31 15.14
N GLY A 40 2.70 1.11 15.70
CA GLY A 40 1.88 -0.05 15.30
C GLY A 40 2.44 -0.89 14.15
N VAL A 41 3.60 -0.54 13.57
CA VAL A 41 4.30 -1.44 12.63
C VAL A 41 4.82 -2.66 13.39
N THR A 42 4.48 -3.84 12.89
CA THR A 42 4.91 -5.11 13.49
C THR A 42 6.07 -5.73 12.74
N GLU A 43 6.94 -6.37 13.51
CA GLU A 43 8.09 -7.13 13.08
C GLU A 43 7.81 -8.62 13.31
N CYS A 44 8.13 -9.44 12.31
CA CYS A 44 8.11 -10.89 12.41
C CYS A 44 9.20 -11.40 13.37
N ALA A 45 9.11 -12.65 13.83
CA ALA A 45 10.11 -13.24 14.73
C ALA A 45 11.53 -13.34 14.12
N ASP A 46 11.62 -13.44 12.79
CA ASP A 46 12.88 -13.40 12.03
C ASP A 46 13.37 -11.96 11.76
N GLY A 47 12.63 -10.99 12.25
CA GLY A 47 12.94 -9.59 12.14
C GLY A 47 12.48 -8.89 10.86
N ARG A 48 11.71 -9.53 9.98
CA ARG A 48 11.20 -8.83 8.79
C ARG A 48 10.02 -7.91 9.12
N ILE A 49 9.93 -6.80 8.41
CA ILE A 49 8.73 -5.95 8.37
C ILE A 49 8.05 -6.26 7.03
N VAL A 50 6.80 -6.72 7.08
CA VAL A 50 6.08 -7.18 5.87
C VAL A 50 5.14 -6.15 5.29
N ALA A 51 4.70 -5.18 6.10
CA ALA A 51 3.87 -4.07 5.68
C ALA A 51 4.08 -2.87 6.62
N ILE A 52 3.93 -1.67 6.07
CA ILE A 52 3.81 -0.41 6.82
C ILE A 52 2.47 0.19 6.42
N GLU A 53 1.58 0.40 7.39
CA GLU A 53 0.28 1.03 7.22
C GLU A 53 0.14 2.17 8.23
N ILE A 54 -0.35 3.31 7.76
CA ILE A 54 -0.60 4.50 8.58
C ILE A 54 -2.09 4.78 8.54
N TYR A 55 -2.69 4.81 9.72
CA TYR A 55 -4.11 5.10 9.91
C TYR A 55 -4.27 6.58 10.28
N GLY A 56 -5.02 7.32 9.47
CA GLY A 56 -5.34 8.73 9.70
C GLY A 56 -6.69 9.10 9.08
N MET A 57 -6.78 10.30 8.50
CA MET A 57 -7.94 10.69 7.66
C MET A 57 -8.04 9.86 6.36
N GLU A 58 -6.97 9.14 6.05
CA GLU A 58 -6.82 8.19 4.97
C GLU A 58 -5.93 7.06 5.48
N ILE A 59 -6.08 5.88 4.89
CA ILE A 59 -5.21 4.74 5.17
C ILE A 59 -4.19 4.70 4.04
N ILE A 60 -2.92 4.83 4.37
CA ILE A 60 -1.84 4.72 3.37
C ILE A 60 -0.86 3.65 3.80
N GLY A 61 -0.28 2.97 2.83
CA GLY A 61 0.77 2.03 3.17
C GLY A 61 1.49 1.42 1.99
N LYS A 62 2.47 0.61 2.35
CA LYS A 62 3.34 -0.12 1.43
C LYS A 62 3.68 -1.47 2.05
N GLY A 63 3.60 -2.54 1.26
CA GLY A 63 3.68 -3.88 1.80
C GLY A 63 4.01 -4.92 0.75
N TYR A 64 4.54 -6.05 1.23
CA TYR A 64 4.93 -7.15 0.37
C TYR A 64 3.75 -8.05 0.04
N PHE A 65 3.75 -8.54 -1.20
CA PHE A 65 2.89 -9.63 -1.61
C PHE A 65 3.68 -10.69 -2.38
N VAL A 66 3.16 -11.92 -2.37
CA VAL A 66 3.68 -13.06 -3.13
C VAL A 66 2.60 -13.62 -4.05
N GLY A 67 3.00 -14.31 -5.11
CA GLY A 67 2.05 -14.86 -6.07
C GLY A 67 1.36 -13.79 -6.93
N LYS A 68 0.09 -14.02 -7.25
CA LYS A 68 -0.66 -13.10 -8.13
C LYS A 68 -1.12 -11.86 -7.35
N PRO A 69 -0.97 -10.65 -7.90
CA PRO A 69 -1.55 -9.45 -7.30
C PRO A 69 -3.07 -9.52 -7.44
N ILE A 70 -3.75 -9.64 -6.30
CA ILE A 70 -5.20 -9.60 -6.17
C ILE A 70 -5.55 -8.40 -5.29
N ILE A 71 -6.41 -7.54 -5.83
CA ILE A 71 -6.94 -6.35 -5.16
C ILE A 71 -8.46 -6.47 -5.19
N LEU A 72 -9.08 -6.61 -4.02
CA LEU A 72 -10.53 -6.80 -3.89
C LEU A 72 -11.26 -5.46 -3.86
N TYR A 73 -11.87 -5.08 -4.98
CA TYR A 73 -12.81 -3.97 -5.08
C TYR A 73 -14.21 -4.47 -5.45
N GLU A 74 -15.20 -4.12 -4.63
CA GLU A 74 -16.61 -4.48 -4.83
C GLU A 74 -17.40 -3.25 -5.28
N VAL A 75 -17.26 -2.88 -6.55
CA VAL A 75 -17.95 -1.73 -7.14
C VAL A 75 -18.39 -1.98 -8.58
N PRO A 76 -19.36 -1.19 -9.10
CA PRO A 76 -19.66 -1.14 -10.52
C PRO A 76 -18.41 -0.87 -11.39
N LEU A 77 -18.37 -1.47 -12.57
CA LEU A 77 -17.20 -1.43 -13.47
C LEU A 77 -16.83 -0.03 -13.93
N ASP A 78 -17.80 0.86 -14.11
CA ASP A 78 -17.60 2.27 -14.47
C ASP A 78 -16.90 3.09 -13.37
N ARG A 79 -16.90 2.59 -12.13
CA ARG A 79 -16.11 3.14 -11.02
C ARG A 79 -14.74 2.49 -10.87
N LEU A 80 -14.39 1.50 -11.69
CA LEU A 80 -13.04 0.94 -11.74
C LEU A 80 -12.24 1.61 -12.85
N LYS A 81 -11.07 2.13 -12.50
CA LYS A 81 -10.15 2.71 -13.46
C LYS A 81 -8.82 1.98 -13.43
N LEU A 82 -8.46 1.37 -14.55
CA LEU A 82 -7.13 0.80 -14.80
C LEU A 82 -6.27 1.82 -15.53
N PHE A 83 -5.06 2.07 -15.02
CA PHE A 83 -4.13 3.04 -15.60
C PHE A 83 -2.71 2.80 -15.07
N ALA A 84 -1.79 3.74 -15.32
CA ALA A 84 -0.43 3.70 -14.81
C ALA A 84 -0.11 4.92 -13.93
N VAL A 85 0.61 4.69 -12.82
CA VAL A 85 1.21 5.72 -11.98
C VAL A 85 2.72 5.61 -12.13
N ALA A 86 3.37 6.63 -12.68
CA ALA A 86 4.81 6.61 -12.96
C ALA A 86 5.28 5.33 -13.71
N GLY A 87 4.49 4.90 -14.70
CA GLY A 87 4.75 3.68 -15.48
C GLY A 87 4.44 2.36 -14.77
N LYS A 88 3.93 2.40 -13.53
CA LYS A 88 3.54 1.22 -12.75
C LYS A 88 2.05 0.94 -12.88
N PRO A 89 1.63 -0.33 -13.06
CA PRO A 89 0.22 -0.68 -13.13
C PRO A 89 -0.54 -0.27 -11.87
N ALA A 90 -1.70 0.34 -12.06
CA ALA A 90 -2.55 0.83 -11.00
C ALA A 90 -4.02 0.56 -11.29
N ILE A 91 -4.78 0.38 -10.21
CA ILE A 91 -6.23 0.31 -10.23
C ILE A 91 -6.78 1.27 -9.19
N ALA A 92 -7.78 2.04 -9.57
CA ALA A 92 -8.55 2.86 -8.64
C ALA A 92 -10.01 2.44 -8.61
N GLN A 93 -10.57 2.43 -7.41
CA GLN A 93 -11.99 2.55 -7.18
C GLN A 93 -12.32 4.03 -7.02
N LEU A 94 -13.06 4.59 -7.99
CA LEU A 94 -13.56 5.95 -7.95
C LEU A 94 -14.57 6.12 -6.80
N PRO A 95 -14.66 7.30 -6.18
CA PRO A 95 -15.55 7.54 -5.04
C PRO A 95 -17.01 7.33 -5.44
N MET A 96 -17.81 6.87 -4.47
CA MET A 96 -19.24 6.74 -4.61
C MET A 96 -19.89 8.14 -4.63
N PRO A 97 -20.91 8.37 -5.46
CA PRO A 97 -21.69 9.60 -5.39
C PRO A 97 -22.19 9.86 -3.96
N GLY A 98 -21.92 11.06 -3.43
CA GLY A 98 -22.27 11.44 -2.05
C GLY A 98 -21.28 10.98 -0.98
N PHE A 99 -20.27 10.17 -1.31
CA PHE A 99 -19.25 9.68 -0.37
C PHE A 99 -17.84 9.88 -0.95
N PRO A 100 -17.33 11.13 -0.97
CA PRO A 100 -16.03 11.45 -1.56
C PRO A 100 -14.86 10.74 -0.87
N GLY A 101 -15.00 10.36 0.40
CA GLY A 101 -14.00 9.61 1.18
C GLY A 101 -13.89 8.12 0.85
N SER A 102 -14.50 7.64 -0.24
CA SER A 102 -14.50 6.22 -0.63
C SER A 102 -13.58 5.90 -1.82
N LEU A 103 -12.73 6.85 -2.20
CA LEU A 103 -11.69 6.61 -3.20
C LEU A 103 -10.66 5.62 -2.63
N ARG A 104 -10.31 4.63 -3.46
CA ARG A 104 -9.22 3.69 -3.18
C ARG A 104 -8.31 3.60 -4.39
N LEU A 105 -7.01 3.53 -4.15
CA LEU A 105 -5.99 3.40 -5.17
C LEU A 105 -4.97 2.36 -4.71
N ALA A 106 -4.69 1.40 -5.59
CA ALA A 106 -3.63 0.43 -5.42
C ALA A 106 -2.67 0.49 -6.61
N VAL A 107 -1.38 0.50 -6.33
CA VAL A 107 -0.29 0.53 -7.32
C VAL A 107 0.66 -0.62 -7.07
N ILE A 108 0.98 -1.38 -8.13
CA ILE A 108 1.98 -2.43 -8.09
C ILE A 108 3.35 -1.79 -8.38
N GLU A 109 4.09 -1.43 -7.34
CA GLU A 109 5.42 -0.83 -7.47
C GLU A 109 6.43 -1.83 -8.05
N ARG A 110 6.34 -3.09 -7.60
CA ARG A 110 7.19 -4.21 -8.04
C ARG A 110 6.37 -5.49 -8.12
N PHE A 111 6.43 -6.20 -9.23
CA PHE A 111 5.90 -7.57 -9.32
C PHE A 111 6.84 -8.55 -8.63
N PRO A 112 6.32 -9.62 -8.01
CA PRO A 112 7.16 -10.65 -7.41
C PRO A 112 7.96 -11.40 -8.47
N SER A 113 9.16 -11.83 -8.08
CA SER A 113 10.00 -12.77 -8.82
C SER A 113 10.27 -13.99 -7.94
N VAL A 114 11.07 -14.95 -8.43
CA VAL A 114 11.41 -16.18 -7.68
C VAL A 114 12.05 -15.85 -6.33
N ASP A 115 12.93 -14.84 -6.30
CA ASP A 115 13.75 -14.53 -5.12
C ASP A 115 13.30 -13.27 -4.39
N GLN A 116 12.29 -12.56 -4.91
CA GLN A 116 11.90 -11.26 -4.37
C GLN A 116 10.38 -11.08 -4.30
N PRO A 117 9.83 -10.69 -3.15
CA PRO A 117 8.42 -10.38 -3.05
C PRO A 117 8.07 -9.12 -3.86
N GLY A 118 6.84 -9.09 -4.34
CA GLY A 118 6.24 -7.90 -4.93
C GLY A 118 6.00 -6.84 -3.88
N ILE A 119 5.82 -5.59 -4.32
CA ILE A 119 5.50 -4.46 -3.48
C ILE A 119 4.24 -3.81 -4.02
N LEU A 120 3.26 -3.64 -3.13
CA LEU A 120 2.04 -2.90 -3.39
C LEU A 120 2.02 -1.64 -2.53
N VAL A 121 1.59 -0.53 -3.12
CA VAL A 121 1.27 0.73 -2.44
C VAL A 121 -0.25 0.89 -2.47
N ALA A 122 -0.85 1.17 -1.32
CA ALA A 122 -2.28 1.44 -1.22
C ALA A 122 -2.56 2.80 -0.58
N ILE A 123 -3.61 3.44 -1.07
CA ILE A 123 -4.25 4.61 -0.49
C ILE A 123 -5.74 4.28 -0.44
N ASP A 124 -6.26 4.05 0.76
CA ASP A 124 -7.63 3.65 0.99
C ASP A 124 -8.39 4.72 1.80
N ASP A 125 -9.70 4.77 1.53
CA ASP A 125 -10.68 5.60 2.23
C ASP A 125 -10.22 7.06 2.37
N THR A 126 -9.78 7.65 1.26
CA THR A 126 -9.29 9.03 1.19
C THR A 126 -10.31 9.99 0.59
N PHE A 127 -10.31 11.23 1.07
CA PHE A 127 -11.06 12.36 0.50
C PHE A 127 -10.32 13.07 -0.65
N LYS A 128 -9.12 12.60 -1.00
CA LYS A 128 -8.34 13.14 -2.12
C LYS A 128 -9.04 12.92 -3.45
N SER A 129 -8.81 13.84 -4.39
CA SER A 129 -9.10 13.54 -5.80
C SER A 129 -8.22 12.40 -6.29
N LEU A 130 -8.58 11.79 -7.42
CA LEU A 130 -7.76 10.75 -8.03
C LEU A 130 -6.35 11.27 -8.35
N GLU A 131 -6.23 12.50 -8.86
CA GLU A 131 -4.95 13.14 -9.18
C GLU A 131 -4.08 13.32 -7.93
N GLN A 132 -4.67 13.76 -6.82
CA GLN A 132 -3.97 13.90 -5.54
C GLN A 132 -3.54 12.55 -4.97
N ALA A 133 -4.37 11.51 -5.13
CA ALA A 133 -4.01 10.15 -4.74
C ALA A 133 -2.85 9.60 -5.60
N ILE A 134 -2.85 9.87 -6.91
CA ILE A 134 -1.77 9.51 -7.84
C ILE A 134 -0.46 10.17 -7.44
N GLU A 135 -0.49 11.48 -7.14
CA GLU A 135 0.68 12.22 -6.70
C GLU A 135 1.22 11.63 -5.39
N LEU A 136 0.34 11.35 -4.43
CA LEU A 136 0.72 10.73 -3.17
C LEU A 136 1.34 9.35 -3.36
N ALA A 137 0.75 8.48 -4.19
CA ALA A 137 1.30 7.16 -4.48
C ALA A 137 2.69 7.27 -5.14
N THR A 138 2.87 8.21 -6.08
CA THR A 138 4.17 8.51 -6.72
C THR A 138 5.23 8.88 -5.69
N ARG A 139 4.87 9.75 -4.72
CA ARG A 139 5.75 10.16 -3.62
C ARG A 139 6.04 9.02 -2.65
N ILE A 140 5.07 8.15 -2.35
CA ILE A 140 5.28 6.96 -1.50
C ILE A 140 6.29 6.02 -2.17
N MET A 141 6.14 5.77 -3.47
CA MET A 141 7.09 4.97 -4.27
C MET A 141 8.47 5.62 -4.43
N GLY A 142 8.64 6.89 -4.03
CA GLY A 142 9.92 7.61 -4.14
C GLY A 142 10.30 7.98 -5.58
N VAL A 143 9.35 7.99 -6.51
CA VAL A 143 9.58 8.37 -7.91
C VAL A 143 9.47 9.89 -8.02
N ARG A 144 10.42 10.53 -8.72
CA ARG A 144 10.32 11.96 -9.06
C ARG A 144 9.37 12.12 -10.25
N PRO A 145 8.41 13.06 -10.20
CA PRO A 145 7.55 13.37 -11.35
C PRO A 145 8.36 13.89 -12.55
#